data_AF-A0A8S3WRA5-F1
#
_entry.id   AF-A0A8S3WRA5-F1
#
_cell.length_a   1.000
_cell.length_b   1.000
_cell.length_c   1.000
_cell.angle_alpha   90.00
_cell.angle_beta   90.00
_cell.angle_gamma   90.00
#
_symmetry.space_group_name_H-M   'P 1'
#
loop_
_entity.id
_entity.type
_entity.pdbx_description
1 polymer ?
#
loop_
_entity_poly.entity_id
_entity_poly.type
_entity_poly.pdbx_seq_one_letter_code
_entity_poly.pdbx_strand_id
1 'polypeptide(L)'
;MCHNHSVEVPIGLDPARPLVSEYGSRRFRLDREDAHVVQVLHTNAGFLGEVGAVGHADFCINGGQRQPGCRGHFMRRSRCSHFMSSCYLAASIRRRLHITGVPCDNTCPKQGRWGIQYDRKPVVLGDEIPDSTRGMFCAKVDHAENCPFD
;
A
#
# COMPACT_ATOMS: atom_id res chain seq x y z
N MET A 1 2.42 2.82 -35.00
CA MET A 1 2.06 1.61 -34.23
C MET A 1 2.61 1.81 -32.82
N CYS A 2 1.76 2.10 -31.84
CA CYS A 2 2.17 2.26 -30.44
C CYS A 2 2.05 0.89 -29.75
N HIS A 3 3.15 0.39 -29.22
CA HIS A 3 3.21 -0.84 -28.43
C HIS A 3 2.63 -0.62 -27.02
N ASN A 4 1.95 -1.66 -26.50
CA ASN A 4 1.51 -1.88 -25.11
C ASN A 4 1.82 -0.75 -24.11
N HIS A 5 0.77 -0.06 -23.65
CA HIS A 5 0.84 0.99 -22.64
C HIS A 5 1.11 0.40 -21.24
N SER A 6 2.37 0.09 -20.92
CA SER A 6 2.85 0.07 -19.53
C SER A 6 3.18 1.52 -19.16
N VAL A 7 2.32 2.18 -18.36
CA VAL A 7 2.56 3.56 -17.89
C VAL A 7 3.24 3.48 -16.52
N GLU A 8 4.29 4.27 -16.31
CA GLU A 8 4.91 4.43 -14.99
C GLU A 8 3.84 4.94 -13.99
N VAL A 9 3.55 4.14 -12.97
CA VAL A 9 2.49 4.40 -11.99
C VAL A 9 3.09 5.13 -10.80
N PRO A 10 2.65 6.36 -10.45
CA PRO A 10 3.03 6.97 -9.18
C PRO A 10 2.64 6.08 -8.00
N ILE A 11 3.60 5.78 -7.14
CA ILE A 11 3.43 4.88 -5.99
C ILE A 11 3.58 5.65 -4.68
N GLY A 12 2.49 5.73 -3.91
CA GLY A 12 2.48 6.23 -2.54
C GLY A 12 2.85 5.13 -1.55
N LEU A 13 3.98 5.29 -0.86
CA LEU A 13 4.46 4.32 0.13
C LEU A 13 4.09 4.79 1.54
N ASP A 14 3.05 4.17 2.09
CA ASP A 14 2.41 4.49 3.38
C ASP A 14 2.26 6.00 3.60
N PRO A 15 1.49 6.71 2.75
CA PRO A 15 1.48 8.17 2.70
C PRO A 15 1.30 8.81 4.09
N ALA A 16 2.17 9.76 4.43
CA ALA A 16 2.20 10.35 5.77
C ALA A 16 0.87 11.02 6.12
N ARG A 17 0.33 10.71 7.30
CA ARG A 17 -0.92 11.27 7.82
C ARG A 17 -0.71 12.57 8.61
N PRO A 18 0.09 12.59 9.70
CA PRO A 18 0.02 13.70 10.66
C PRO A 18 0.34 15.05 10.03
N LEU A 19 1.37 15.15 9.20
CA LEU A 19 1.83 16.44 8.64
C LEU A 19 1.14 16.84 7.33
N VAL A 20 0.40 15.93 6.67
CA VAL A 20 -0.11 16.12 5.31
C VAL A 20 -1.63 16.01 5.24
N SER A 21 -2.24 15.01 5.89
CA SER A 21 -3.69 14.87 5.89
C SER A 21 -4.40 15.56 7.04
N GLU A 22 -3.75 15.64 8.20
CA GLU A 22 -4.34 16.19 9.42
C GLU A 22 -4.16 17.71 9.50
N TYR A 23 -3.05 18.25 8.96
CA TYR A 23 -2.73 19.69 8.99
C TYR A 23 -2.47 20.34 7.62
N GLY A 24 -2.46 19.57 6.52
CA GLY A 24 -2.18 20.08 5.16
C GLY A 24 -3.44 20.34 4.32
N SER A 25 -3.36 21.29 3.37
CA SER A 25 -4.39 21.48 2.34
C SER A 25 -4.47 20.24 1.43
N ARG A 26 -5.66 19.94 0.89
CA ARG A 26 -5.85 18.85 -0.10
C ARG A 26 -4.88 18.92 -1.28
N ARG A 27 -4.43 20.12 -1.65
CA ARG A 27 -3.43 20.35 -2.72
C ARG A 27 -2.04 19.76 -2.43
N PHE A 28 -1.72 19.41 -1.18
CA PHE A 28 -0.42 18.82 -0.80
C PHE A 28 -0.52 17.31 -0.54
N ARG A 29 -1.67 16.72 -0.82
CA ARG A 29 -1.94 15.29 -0.62
C ARG A 29 -1.84 14.60 -1.97
N LEU A 30 -1.27 13.40 -1.98
CA LEU A 30 -1.37 12.52 -3.14
C LEU A 30 -2.86 12.24 -3.39
N ASP A 31 -3.34 12.60 -4.57
CA ASP A 31 -4.73 12.41 -4.99
C ASP A 31 -4.77 11.55 -6.25
N ARG A 32 -5.92 10.93 -6.50
CA ARG A 32 -6.20 10.18 -7.72
C ARG A 32 -6.09 11.07 -8.95
N GLU A 33 -6.36 12.35 -8.82
CA GLU A 33 -6.25 13.31 -9.94
C GLU A 33 -4.81 13.56 -10.41
N ASP A 34 -3.79 13.14 -9.65
CA ASP A 34 -2.38 13.38 -9.98
C ASP A 34 -1.86 12.53 -11.16
N ALA A 35 -2.52 11.40 -11.49
CA ALA A 35 -2.15 10.54 -12.63
C ALA A 35 -3.28 9.61 -13.07
N HIS A 36 -3.12 8.93 -14.22
CA HIS A 36 -4.10 7.97 -14.74
C HIS A 36 -4.36 6.77 -13.82
N VAL A 37 -3.36 6.36 -13.07
CA VAL A 37 -3.46 5.36 -12.01
C VAL A 37 -2.45 5.75 -10.92
N VAL A 38 -2.87 5.66 -9.66
CA VAL A 38 -2.02 5.93 -8.49
C VAL A 38 -2.12 4.70 -7.60
N GLN A 39 -0.98 4.08 -7.31
CA GLN A 39 -0.89 2.92 -6.44
C GLN A 39 -0.49 3.38 -5.04
N VAL A 40 -1.14 2.88 -4.00
CA VAL A 40 -0.80 3.22 -2.61
C VAL A 40 -0.62 1.95 -1.81
N LEU A 41 0.44 1.88 -1.01
CA LEU A 41 0.69 0.77 -0.08
C LEU A 41 0.47 1.28 1.34
N HIS A 42 -0.40 0.61 2.07
CA HIS A 42 -0.69 0.90 3.48
C HIS A 42 -0.03 -0.15 4.37
N THR A 43 0.87 0.28 5.25
CA THR A 43 1.59 -0.60 6.18
C THR A 43 1.61 -0.10 7.62
N ASN A 44 1.35 1.19 7.86
CA ASN A 44 1.13 1.77 9.19
C ASN A 44 -0.05 2.77 9.22
N ALA A 45 -1.12 2.45 8.48
CA ALA A 45 -2.37 3.19 8.39
C ALA A 45 -2.99 3.50 9.76
N GLY A 46 -3.40 4.75 9.94
CA GLY A 46 -4.04 5.26 11.15
C GLY A 46 -3.08 5.70 12.25
N PHE A 47 -1.76 5.65 12.00
CA PHE A 47 -0.77 6.21 12.90
C PHE A 47 0.23 7.12 12.18
N LEU A 48 1.25 6.57 11.49
CA LEU A 48 2.11 7.38 10.61
C LEU A 48 1.54 7.47 9.18
N GLY A 49 0.87 6.42 8.71
CA GLY A 49 0.25 6.34 7.40
C GLY A 49 -1.22 6.76 7.38
N GLU A 50 -1.70 7.15 6.21
CA GLU A 50 -3.09 7.53 5.93
C GLU A 50 -4.07 6.34 6.08
N VAL A 51 -5.36 6.62 6.21
CA VAL A 51 -6.42 5.60 6.28
C VAL A 51 -7.30 5.63 5.04
N GLY A 52 -7.89 4.49 4.71
CA GLY A 52 -8.84 4.38 3.61
C GLY A 52 -8.20 4.43 2.22
N ALA A 53 -9.03 4.67 1.20
CA ALA A 53 -8.67 4.53 -0.20
C ALA A 53 -8.19 5.86 -0.81
N VAL A 54 -6.89 6.12 -0.76
CA VAL A 54 -6.26 7.39 -1.19
C VAL A 54 -5.86 7.32 -2.66
N GLY A 55 -5.39 6.16 -3.12
CA GLY A 55 -4.98 5.93 -4.50
C GLY A 55 -6.10 5.38 -5.38
N HIS A 56 -5.81 5.18 -6.66
CA HIS A 56 -6.69 4.38 -7.52
C HIS A 56 -6.68 2.91 -7.11
N ALA A 57 -5.50 2.38 -6.78
CA ALA A 57 -5.29 1.03 -6.30
C ALA A 57 -4.61 1.07 -4.92
N ASP A 58 -5.35 0.79 -3.86
CA ASP A 58 -4.84 0.81 -2.49
C ASP A 58 -4.56 -0.61 -1.98
N PHE A 59 -3.33 -0.91 -1.60
CA PHE A 59 -2.92 -2.21 -1.05
C PHE A 59 -2.77 -2.14 0.46
N CYS A 60 -3.70 -2.77 1.19
CA CYS A 60 -3.67 -2.90 2.65
C CYS A 60 -2.90 -4.17 3.03
N ILE A 61 -1.59 -4.05 3.26
CA ILE A 61 -0.69 -5.19 3.49
C ILE A 61 -0.73 -5.61 4.97
N ASN A 62 -0.98 -6.89 5.22
CA ASN A 62 -1.11 -7.48 6.55
C ASN A 62 -2.16 -6.79 7.43
N GLY A 63 -3.21 -6.25 6.82
CA GLY A 63 -4.23 -5.44 7.50
C GLY A 63 -3.85 -3.97 7.69
N GLY A 64 -2.69 -3.54 7.19
CA GLY A 64 -2.33 -2.14 6.97
C GLY A 64 -1.83 -1.36 8.17
N GLN A 65 -1.87 -1.91 9.39
CA GLN A 65 -1.51 -1.15 10.60
C GLN A 65 -0.14 -1.52 11.20
N ARG A 66 0.17 -2.80 11.29
CA ARG A 66 1.39 -3.30 11.95
C ARG A 66 1.96 -4.44 11.14
N GLN A 67 3.23 -4.32 10.77
CA GLN A 67 3.87 -5.32 9.94
C GLN A 67 4.57 -6.41 10.78
N PRO A 68 4.55 -7.67 10.30
CA PRO A 68 5.35 -8.74 10.89
C PRO A 68 6.83 -8.35 10.97
N GLY A 69 7.54 -8.79 12.02
CA GLY A 69 8.96 -8.49 12.22
C GLY A 69 9.26 -7.16 12.93
N CYS A 70 8.33 -6.20 12.93
CA CYS A 70 8.51 -4.92 13.63
C CYS A 70 8.39 -5.06 15.16
N ARG A 71 9.54 -5.03 15.85
CA ARG A 71 9.68 -5.27 17.30
C ARG A 71 10.26 -4.06 18.05
N GLY A 72 10.18 -4.08 19.38
CA GLY A 72 10.65 -3.01 20.28
C GLY A 72 9.49 -2.18 20.85
N HIS A 73 9.79 -0.97 21.34
CA HIS A 73 8.78 -0.06 21.89
C HIS A 73 7.84 0.49 20.81
N PHE A 74 6.73 1.09 21.21
CA PHE A 74 5.63 1.51 20.32
C PHE A 74 6.09 2.33 19.11
N MET A 75 6.85 3.41 19.32
CA MET A 75 7.36 4.26 18.24
C MET A 75 8.29 3.53 17.27
N ARG A 76 9.22 2.71 17.77
CA ARG A 76 10.08 1.88 16.89
C ARG A 76 9.26 0.94 16.01
N ARG A 77 8.24 0.27 16.57
CA ARG A 77 7.37 -0.64 15.81
C ARG A 77 6.59 0.09 14.71
N SER A 78 6.12 1.29 15.01
CA SER A 78 5.40 2.12 14.03
C SER A 78 6.33 2.59 12.91
N ARG A 79 7.50 3.18 13.23
CA ARG A 79 8.47 3.62 12.22
C ARG A 79 8.91 2.46 11.32
N CYS A 80 9.11 1.28 11.91
CA CYS A 80 9.38 0.05 11.18
C CYS A 80 8.22 -0.28 10.22
N SER A 81 6.99 -0.32 10.74
CA SER A 81 5.82 -0.67 9.94
C SER A 81 5.58 0.33 8.81
N HIS A 82 5.87 1.61 9.03
CA HIS A 82 5.77 2.66 8.03
C HIS A 82 6.80 2.46 6.90
N PHE A 83 8.06 2.16 7.27
CA PHE A 83 9.14 1.91 6.32
C PHE A 83 8.96 0.61 5.51
N MET A 84 8.23 -0.37 6.04
CA MET A 84 7.99 -1.66 5.35
C MET A 84 7.28 -1.52 4.00
N SER A 85 6.53 -0.44 3.75
CA SER A 85 5.95 -0.16 2.43
C SER A 85 7.02 -0.13 1.33
N SER A 86 8.14 0.55 1.56
CA SER A 86 9.31 0.59 0.68
C SER A 86 9.93 -0.78 0.48
N CYS A 87 10.05 -1.56 1.55
CA CYS A 87 10.63 -2.90 1.51
C CYS A 87 9.79 -3.85 0.67
N TYR A 88 8.47 -3.85 0.86
CA TYR A 88 7.54 -4.70 0.12
C TYR A 88 7.52 -4.34 -1.37
N LEU A 89 7.47 -3.05 -1.71
CA LEU A 89 7.55 -2.63 -3.11
C LEU A 89 8.87 -3.09 -3.75
N ALA A 90 10.00 -2.82 -3.10
CA ALA A 90 11.31 -3.20 -3.61
C ALA A 90 11.45 -4.73 -3.78
N ALA A 91 10.93 -5.51 -2.84
CA ALA A 91 10.94 -6.97 -2.92
C ALA A 91 10.03 -7.49 -4.06
N SER A 92 8.89 -6.84 -4.28
CA SER A 92 7.97 -7.18 -5.38
C SER A 92 8.59 -6.91 -6.74
N ILE A 93 9.15 -5.71 -6.95
CA ILE A 93 9.80 -5.31 -8.21
C ILE A 93 11.02 -6.21 -8.50
N ARG A 94 11.83 -6.51 -7.48
CA ARG A 94 12.98 -7.42 -7.61
C ARG A 94 12.59 -8.90 -7.72
N ARG A 95 11.29 -9.21 -7.76
CA ARG A 95 10.72 -10.57 -7.85
C ARG A 95 11.19 -11.50 -6.74
N ARG A 96 11.51 -10.95 -5.57
CA ARG A 96 11.84 -11.74 -4.36
C ARG A 96 10.59 -12.17 -3.61
N LEU A 97 9.56 -11.33 -3.64
CA LEU A 97 8.24 -11.62 -3.11
C LEU A 97 7.20 -11.50 -4.21
N HIS A 98 6.25 -12.44 -4.23
CA HIS A 98 5.08 -12.35 -5.09
C HIS A 98 3.87 -11.92 -4.25
N ILE A 99 3.63 -10.61 -4.19
CA ILE A 99 2.60 -10.03 -3.35
C ILE A 99 1.32 -9.86 -4.18
N THR A 100 0.37 -10.78 -3.99
CA THR A 100 -0.94 -10.74 -4.65
C THR A 100 -1.96 -10.05 -3.74
N GLY A 101 -2.48 -8.91 -4.20
CA GLY A 101 -3.60 -8.23 -3.58
C GLY A 101 -4.93 -8.80 -4.05
N VAL A 102 -5.75 -9.26 -3.13
CA VAL A 102 -7.13 -9.68 -3.42
C VAL A 102 -8.10 -8.52 -3.18
N PRO A 103 -9.07 -8.26 -4.07
CA PRO A 103 -10.00 -7.15 -3.88
C PRO A 103 -10.76 -7.30 -2.58
N CYS A 104 -10.93 -6.19 -1.86
CA CYS A 104 -11.58 -6.19 -0.57
C CYS A 104 -12.42 -4.91 -0.36
N ASP A 105 -13.16 -4.83 0.75
CA ASP A 105 -13.92 -3.61 1.08
C ASP A 105 -12.98 -2.40 1.24
N ASN A 106 -13.53 -1.19 1.18
CA ASN A 106 -12.74 0.05 1.13
C ASN A 106 -12.23 0.53 2.51
N THR A 107 -12.10 -0.35 3.50
CA THR A 107 -11.50 -0.02 4.80
C THR A 107 -10.00 -0.36 4.84
N CYS A 108 -9.19 0.53 5.41
CA CYS A 108 -7.82 0.22 5.85
C CYS A 108 -7.47 1.21 6.97
N PRO A 109 -6.97 0.76 8.14
CA PRO A 109 -6.56 -0.60 8.47
C PRO A 109 -7.73 -1.58 8.62
N LYS A 110 -7.47 -2.87 8.38
CA LYS A 110 -8.47 -3.93 8.51
C LYS A 110 -8.64 -4.35 9.97
N GLN A 111 -9.89 -4.39 10.43
CA GLN A 111 -10.27 -5.00 11.71
C GLN A 111 -11.19 -6.19 11.43
N GLY A 112 -10.93 -7.34 12.05
CA GLY A 112 -11.74 -8.55 11.84
C GLY A 112 -11.62 -9.12 10.42
N ARG A 113 -12.76 -9.39 9.76
CA ARG A 113 -12.80 -9.92 8.39
C ARG A 113 -12.44 -8.81 7.41
N TRP A 114 -11.65 -9.12 6.38
CA TRP A 114 -11.16 -8.12 5.43
C TRP A 114 -12.16 -7.73 4.35
N GLY A 115 -13.36 -8.34 4.32
CA GLY A 115 -14.36 -8.08 3.29
C GLY A 115 -13.88 -8.47 1.88
N ILE A 116 -13.23 -9.64 1.77
CA ILE A 116 -12.69 -10.13 0.50
C ILE A 116 -13.80 -10.33 -0.54
N GLN A 117 -13.54 -9.86 -1.76
CA GLN A 117 -14.44 -9.93 -2.90
C GLN A 117 -13.83 -10.85 -3.96
N TYR A 118 -14.28 -12.10 -3.96
CA TYR A 118 -13.72 -13.18 -4.81
C TYR A 118 -14.18 -13.12 -6.27
N ASP A 119 -15.21 -12.33 -6.56
CA ASP A 119 -15.76 -12.09 -7.89
C ASP A 119 -14.87 -11.14 -8.73
N ARG A 120 -14.02 -10.36 -8.07
CA ARG A 120 -13.10 -9.41 -8.71
C ARG A 120 -11.70 -10.00 -8.88
N LYS A 121 -11.00 -9.57 -9.93
CA LYS A 121 -9.67 -10.08 -10.27
C LYS A 121 -8.61 -9.58 -9.27
N PRO A 122 -7.75 -10.48 -8.73
CA PRO A 122 -6.57 -10.09 -7.97
C PRO A 122 -5.56 -9.32 -8.82
N VAL A 123 -4.73 -8.52 -8.15
CA VAL A 123 -3.68 -7.72 -8.78
C VAL A 123 -2.36 -8.00 -8.06
N VAL A 124 -1.31 -8.24 -8.84
CA VAL A 124 0.05 -8.39 -8.30
C VAL A 124 0.62 -7.01 -8.07
N LEU A 125 1.14 -6.77 -6.87
CA LEU A 125 1.84 -5.54 -6.53
C LEU A 125 3.13 -5.44 -7.35
N GLY A 126 3.40 -4.28 -7.95
CA GLY A 126 4.61 -4.07 -8.73
C GLY A 126 4.84 -2.60 -9.07
N ASP A 127 5.78 -2.37 -9.98
CA ASP A 127 6.00 -1.13 -10.72
C ASP A 127 5.02 -0.94 -11.88
N GLU A 128 4.43 -2.02 -12.36
CA GLU A 128 3.38 -2.01 -13.38
C GLU A 128 2.08 -2.64 -12.85
N ILE A 129 0.98 -1.90 -13.00
CA ILE A 129 -0.39 -2.42 -12.82
C ILE A 129 -1.28 -1.94 -13.97
N PRO A 130 -2.36 -2.66 -14.31
CA PRO A 130 -3.30 -2.18 -15.33
C PRO A 130 -3.83 -0.79 -14.99
N ASP A 131 -3.89 0.09 -15.97
CA ASP A 131 -4.40 1.47 -15.87
C ASP A 131 -5.84 1.56 -15.33
N SER A 132 -6.65 0.53 -15.62
CA SER A 132 -8.04 0.37 -15.17
C SER A 132 -8.17 -0.19 -13.74
N THR A 133 -7.06 -0.48 -13.05
CA THR A 133 -7.08 -1.02 -11.68
C THR A 133 -7.69 -0.01 -10.72
N ARG A 134 -8.78 -0.40 -10.05
CA ARG A 134 -9.49 0.46 -9.09
C ARG A 134 -9.92 -0.29 -7.84
N GLY A 135 -9.77 0.35 -6.69
CA GLY A 135 -10.30 -0.08 -5.39
C GLY A 135 -9.24 -0.51 -4.39
N MET A 136 -9.71 -1.09 -3.28
CA MET A 136 -8.87 -1.64 -2.23
C MET A 136 -8.51 -3.11 -2.50
N PHE A 137 -7.26 -3.44 -2.28
CA PHE A 137 -6.68 -4.78 -2.36
C PHE A 137 -6.04 -5.13 -1.02
N CYS A 138 -6.26 -6.34 -0.56
CA CYS A 138 -5.74 -6.84 0.68
C CYS A 138 -4.71 -7.92 0.39
N ALA A 139 -3.54 -7.83 1.01
CA ALA A 139 -2.48 -8.80 0.81
C ALA A 139 -1.96 -9.31 2.15
N LYS A 140 -1.64 -10.59 2.21
CA LYS A 140 -0.97 -11.21 3.35
C LYS A 140 0.47 -11.52 2.92
N VAL A 141 1.43 -11.09 3.73
CA VAL A 141 2.86 -11.33 3.50
C VAL A 141 3.44 -11.92 4.77
N ASP A 142 3.78 -13.21 4.71
CA ASP A 142 4.28 -13.97 5.86
C ASP A 142 5.81 -13.87 6.01
N HIS A 143 6.52 -13.54 4.93
CA HIS A 143 7.96 -13.38 4.96
C HIS A 143 8.34 -12.02 5.54
N ALA A 144 8.99 -12.04 6.71
CA ALA A 144 9.77 -10.90 7.16
C ALA A 144 10.98 -10.79 6.23
N GLU A 145 10.91 -9.93 5.22
CA GLU A 145 12.13 -9.51 4.53
C GLU A 145 13.10 -8.94 5.56
N ASN A 146 14.38 -9.30 5.44
CA ASN A 146 15.46 -8.62 6.16
C ASN A 146 15.64 -7.23 5.52
N CYS A 147 14.67 -6.36 5.76
CA CYS A 147 14.79 -4.96 5.43
C CYS A 147 15.65 -4.31 6.52
N PRO A 148 16.70 -3.55 6.15
CA PRO A 148 17.54 -2.86 7.12
C PRO A 148 16.75 -1.71 7.75
N PHE A 149 15.95 -2.05 8.76
CA PHE A 149 15.32 -1.10 9.66
C PHE A 149 16.05 -1.21 11.00
N ASP A 150 17.17 -0.48 11.11
CA ASP A 150 17.90 -0.27 12.37
C ASP A 150 17.95 1.22 12.71
#